data_AF-A0A094IBC7-F1
#
_entry.id   AF-A0A094IBC7-F1
#
_cell.length_a   1.000
_cell.length_b   1.000
_cell.length_c   1.000
_cell.angle_alpha   90.00
_cell.angle_beta   90.00
_cell.angle_gamma   90.00
#
_symmetry.space_group_name_H-M   'P 1'
#
loop_
_entity.id
_entity.type
_entity.pdbx_description
1 polymer ?
#
loop_
_entity_poly.entity_id
_entity_poly.type
_entity_poly.pdbx_seq_one_letter_code
_entity_poly.pdbx_strand_id
1 'polypeptide(L)'
;MTPSLEASSEAAAPVKSGMIKEPLKVSGALPTDFFDVTSIIGREYPTIQLSELMNSPRRDEYIRDLAITVSERGVVFFRNQKDLTVSMQKDFIDLLGRLSGKPATSGIHIHPLLEGKRDVGINDAGDVDDHISVISSKLSRKLHLASRYTFASKGWHSDMTFEHVPSDYAILKMRKVPPTGGDTIWASGYEMYDRLSAPYQRFLEGLTAKHANPDFQAAAARVGFEIHPGPRGAAENVGQDLIANHPVVRTNPVTGWKSIYGALNQIEQLNELAPQESEEVLRYLGQLLTNNHDLQCRFKWGVDDVAIWDNRSSFHTGTSDVDVTHTRTGNRAVSMGEVPYLDPMSTSRREALGEAE
;
A
#
# COMPACT_ATOMS: atom_id res chain seq x y z
N MET A 1 -33.88 -11.18 33.19
CA MET A 1 -34.10 -10.60 31.86
C MET A 1 -32.79 -9.96 31.43
N THR A 2 -31.96 -10.73 30.76
CA THR A 2 -30.70 -10.28 30.14
C THR A 2 -31.03 -9.93 28.69
N PRO A 3 -30.68 -8.74 28.16
CA PRO A 3 -30.91 -8.44 26.76
C PRO A 3 -29.90 -9.22 25.92
N SER A 4 -30.43 -9.98 24.96
CA SER A 4 -29.69 -10.63 23.89
C SER A 4 -29.03 -9.55 23.03
N LEU A 5 -27.69 -9.55 22.98
CA LEU A 5 -26.93 -8.83 21.96
C LEU A 5 -27.04 -9.62 20.66
N GLU A 6 -27.97 -9.21 19.80
CA GLU A 6 -27.95 -9.63 18.40
C GLU A 6 -26.73 -8.96 17.74
N ALA A 7 -25.65 -9.72 17.61
CA ALA A 7 -24.55 -9.37 16.73
C ALA A 7 -25.04 -9.55 15.29
N SER A 8 -25.21 -8.46 14.56
CA SER A 8 -25.44 -8.50 13.12
C SER A 8 -24.15 -9.00 12.44
N SER A 9 -24.10 -10.29 12.10
CA SER A 9 -23.09 -10.82 11.20
C SER A 9 -23.39 -10.32 9.78
N GLU A 10 -22.81 -9.19 9.39
CA GLU A 10 -22.66 -8.90 7.96
C GLU A 10 -21.69 -9.93 7.38
N ALA A 11 -22.26 -11.00 6.81
CA ALA A 11 -21.52 -11.95 6.01
C ALA A 11 -20.77 -11.21 4.89
N ALA A 12 -19.53 -11.65 4.62
CA ALA A 12 -18.73 -11.13 3.51
C ALA A 12 -19.58 -11.04 2.24
N ALA A 13 -19.65 -9.84 1.65
CA ALA A 13 -20.46 -9.60 0.47
C ALA A 13 -20.06 -10.60 -0.64
N PRO A 14 -21.02 -11.24 -1.32
CA PRO A 14 -20.71 -12.15 -2.41
C PRO A 14 -19.90 -11.40 -3.48
N VAL A 15 -18.80 -12.01 -3.93
CA VAL A 15 -17.95 -11.50 -5.01
C VAL A 15 -18.84 -11.13 -6.19
N LYS A 16 -18.97 -9.83 -6.49
CA LYS A 16 -19.69 -9.39 -7.69
C LYS A 16 -18.96 -9.99 -8.90
N SER A 17 -19.67 -10.76 -9.73
CA SER A 17 -19.09 -11.56 -10.82
C SER A 17 -18.32 -10.78 -11.90
N GLY A 18 -18.24 -9.44 -11.81
CA GLY A 18 -17.47 -8.58 -12.71
C GLY A 18 -16.01 -8.31 -12.27
N MET A 19 -15.56 -8.81 -11.11
CA MET A 19 -14.18 -8.61 -10.63
C MET A 19 -13.22 -9.73 -11.02
N ILE A 20 -13.72 -10.91 -11.40
CA ILE A 20 -12.90 -12.03 -11.88
C ILE A 20 -12.51 -11.73 -13.32
N LYS A 21 -11.23 -11.46 -13.55
CA LYS A 21 -10.63 -11.16 -14.86
C LYS A 21 -9.41 -12.05 -15.05
N GLU A 22 -9.12 -12.41 -16.31
CA GLU A 22 -7.85 -13.04 -16.62
C GLU A 22 -6.69 -12.12 -16.21
N PRO A 23 -5.64 -12.64 -15.56
CA PRO A 23 -4.47 -11.85 -15.21
C PRO A 23 -3.89 -11.11 -16.41
N LEU A 24 -3.47 -9.87 -16.18
CA LEU A 24 -2.90 -9.03 -17.22
C LEU A 24 -1.50 -9.53 -17.57
N LYS A 25 -1.19 -9.59 -18.87
CA LYS A 25 0.14 -9.93 -19.36
C LYS A 25 0.87 -8.69 -19.88
N VAL A 26 2.18 -8.62 -19.63
CA VAL A 26 3.05 -7.60 -20.20
C VAL A 26 3.10 -7.76 -21.72
N SER A 27 3.11 -6.62 -22.43
CA SER A 27 3.28 -6.57 -23.89
C SER A 27 4.74 -6.62 -24.32
N GLY A 28 5.67 -6.33 -23.39
CA GLY A 28 7.10 -6.19 -23.66
C GLY A 28 7.47 -4.78 -24.14
N ALA A 29 6.61 -3.79 -23.88
CA ALA A 29 6.84 -2.40 -24.27
C ALA A 29 7.90 -1.73 -23.38
N LEU A 30 7.97 -2.09 -22.10
CA LEU A 30 8.94 -1.47 -21.19
C LEU A 30 10.39 -1.75 -21.59
N PRO A 31 11.30 -0.76 -21.44
CA PRO A 31 12.72 -0.97 -21.61
C PRO A 31 13.26 -2.11 -20.73
N THR A 32 14.25 -2.83 -21.25
CA THR A 32 14.84 -4.02 -20.60
C THR A 32 16.03 -3.72 -19.69
N ASP A 33 16.46 -2.46 -19.60
CA ASP A 33 17.52 -2.04 -18.69
C ASP A 33 16.98 -1.90 -17.27
N PHE A 34 17.01 -3.03 -16.53
CA PHE A 34 16.61 -3.12 -15.14
C PHE A 34 17.43 -4.18 -14.41
N PHE A 35 17.35 -4.16 -13.08
CA PHE A 35 17.73 -5.30 -12.26
C PHE A 35 16.70 -5.53 -11.17
N ASP A 36 16.53 -6.79 -10.78
CA ASP A 36 15.71 -7.16 -9.62
C ASP A 36 16.53 -6.96 -8.34
N VAL A 37 15.99 -6.19 -7.40
CA VAL A 37 16.68 -5.83 -6.14
C VAL A 37 16.85 -7.06 -5.26
N THR A 38 15.85 -7.94 -5.27
CA THR A 38 15.88 -9.27 -4.66
C THR A 38 15.16 -10.27 -5.57
N SER A 39 15.27 -11.57 -5.32
CA SER A 39 14.51 -12.58 -6.07
C SER A 39 12.99 -12.43 -5.90
N ILE A 40 12.54 -12.02 -4.71
CA ILE A 40 11.12 -12.01 -4.35
C ILE A 40 10.43 -10.69 -4.65
N ILE A 41 11.07 -9.57 -4.34
CA ILE A 41 10.46 -8.24 -4.36
C ILE A 41 11.45 -7.17 -4.81
N GLY A 42 10.94 -6.14 -5.49
CA GLY A 42 11.73 -5.00 -5.92
C GLY A 42 12.35 -5.18 -7.30
N ARG A 43 12.20 -4.16 -8.13
CA ARG A 43 12.91 -3.97 -9.40
C ARG A 43 13.32 -2.52 -9.54
N GLU A 44 14.53 -2.27 -10.00
CA GLU A 44 15.01 -0.91 -10.24
C GLU A 44 15.26 -0.67 -11.73
N TYR A 45 14.76 0.45 -12.22
CA TYR A 45 15.01 0.99 -13.56
C TYR A 45 15.95 2.20 -13.41
N PRO A 46 17.27 2.03 -13.57
CA PRO A 46 18.23 3.10 -13.29
C PRO A 46 18.18 4.24 -14.31
N THR A 47 17.72 3.96 -15.54
CA THR A 47 17.83 4.87 -16.68
C THR A 47 16.48 5.44 -17.15
N ILE A 48 15.35 4.84 -16.76
CA ILE A 48 14.02 5.30 -17.20
C ILE A 48 13.63 6.60 -16.50
N GLN A 49 13.17 7.57 -17.28
CA GLN A 49 12.49 8.77 -16.80
C GLN A 49 10.97 8.65 -17.00
N LEU A 50 10.21 8.71 -15.91
CA LEU A 50 8.75 8.59 -15.94
C LEU A 50 8.08 9.71 -16.75
N SER A 51 8.69 10.89 -16.78
CA SER A 51 8.23 12.01 -17.60
C SER A 51 8.28 11.69 -19.10
N GLU A 52 9.30 10.96 -19.55
CA GLU A 52 9.42 10.52 -20.94
C GLU A 52 8.36 9.47 -21.30
N LEU A 53 8.08 8.53 -20.40
CA LEU A 53 6.99 7.57 -20.58
C LEU A 53 5.64 8.28 -20.70
N MET A 54 5.38 9.27 -19.84
CA MET A 54 4.15 10.06 -19.83
C MET A 54 3.96 10.89 -21.10
N ASN A 55 5.03 11.38 -21.71
CA ASN A 55 4.99 12.19 -22.92
C ASN A 55 5.10 11.37 -24.22
N SER A 56 5.28 10.05 -24.12
CA SER A 56 5.41 9.18 -25.28
C SER A 56 4.08 8.95 -26.00
N PRO A 57 4.04 8.81 -27.34
CA PRO A 57 2.85 8.33 -28.04
C PRO A 57 2.43 6.90 -27.63
N ARG A 58 3.35 6.12 -27.05
CA ARG A 58 3.09 4.76 -26.52
C ARG A 58 2.85 4.75 -25.00
N ARG A 59 2.54 5.91 -24.40
CA ARG A 59 2.33 6.10 -22.96
C ARG A 59 1.51 4.96 -22.34
N ASP A 60 0.33 4.69 -22.87
CA ASP A 60 -0.58 3.72 -22.26
C ASP A 60 -0.02 2.29 -22.27
N GLU A 61 0.74 1.90 -23.30
CA GLU A 61 1.41 0.60 -23.33
C GLU A 61 2.49 0.50 -22.23
N TYR A 62 3.33 1.53 -22.10
CA TYR A 62 4.39 1.57 -21.09
C TYR A 62 3.84 1.58 -19.67
N ILE A 63 2.83 2.42 -19.40
CA ILE A 63 2.24 2.55 -18.07
C ILE A 63 1.48 1.28 -17.69
N ARG A 64 0.80 0.62 -18.64
CA ARG A 64 0.14 -0.67 -18.40
C ARG A 64 1.14 -1.77 -18.07
N ASP A 65 2.20 -1.93 -18.87
CA ASP A 65 3.25 -2.90 -18.59
C ASP A 65 3.94 -2.63 -17.25
N LEU A 66 4.09 -1.35 -16.89
CA LEU A 66 4.62 -0.97 -15.59
C LEU A 66 3.67 -1.32 -14.45
N ALA A 67 2.36 -1.09 -14.60
CA ALA A 67 1.37 -1.50 -13.60
C ALA A 67 1.46 -2.99 -13.30
N ILE A 68 1.58 -3.82 -14.34
CA ILE A 68 1.74 -5.28 -14.21
C ILE A 68 3.06 -5.59 -13.50
N THR A 69 4.16 -4.99 -13.95
CA THR A 69 5.48 -5.18 -13.33
C THR A 69 5.47 -4.80 -11.85
N VAL A 70 4.85 -3.67 -11.47
CA VAL A 70 4.72 -3.28 -10.05
C VAL A 70 3.92 -4.32 -9.28
N SER A 71 2.83 -4.83 -9.87
CA SER A 71 1.95 -5.81 -9.22
C SER A 71 2.62 -7.18 -9.05
N GLU A 72 3.52 -7.56 -9.97
CA GLU A 72 4.31 -8.80 -9.89
C GLU A 72 5.52 -8.66 -8.94
N ARG A 73 6.16 -7.49 -8.94
CA ARG A 73 7.41 -7.23 -8.20
C ARG A 73 7.18 -6.54 -6.85
N GLY A 74 5.94 -6.23 -6.49
CA GLY A 74 5.54 -5.51 -5.28
C GLY A 74 5.88 -4.02 -5.29
N VAL A 75 7.12 -3.67 -5.67
CA VAL A 75 7.62 -2.29 -5.76
C VAL A 75 8.64 -2.16 -6.90
N VAL A 76 8.64 -0.99 -7.54
CA VAL A 76 9.62 -0.60 -8.55
C VAL A 76 10.27 0.74 -8.20
N PHE A 77 11.52 0.92 -8.58
CA PHE A 77 12.33 2.09 -8.25
C PHE A 77 12.88 2.79 -9.49
N PHE A 78 12.96 4.12 -9.42
CA PHE A 78 13.48 4.98 -10.48
C PHE A 78 14.40 6.04 -9.88
N ARG A 79 15.53 6.30 -10.55
CA ARG A 79 16.53 7.24 -10.06
C ARG A 79 16.35 8.63 -10.68
N ASN A 80 16.61 9.67 -9.89
CA ASN A 80 16.79 11.05 -10.38
C ASN A 80 15.64 11.55 -11.29
N GLN A 81 14.39 11.41 -10.86
CA GLN A 81 13.19 11.80 -11.61
C GLN A 81 12.92 13.31 -11.52
N LYS A 82 13.93 14.15 -11.81
CA LYS A 82 13.90 15.60 -11.60
C LYS A 82 12.68 16.26 -12.27
N ASP A 83 12.38 15.83 -13.49
CA ASP A 83 11.34 16.43 -14.33
C ASP A 83 9.93 15.89 -14.06
N LEU A 84 9.78 14.94 -13.13
CA LEU A 84 8.45 14.48 -12.70
C LEU A 84 7.79 15.51 -11.79
N THR A 85 6.88 16.29 -12.34
CA THR A 85 6.11 17.30 -11.59
C THR A 85 5.02 16.66 -10.72
N VAL A 86 4.41 17.44 -9.82
CA VAL A 86 3.33 16.94 -8.95
C VAL A 86 2.09 16.57 -9.78
N SER A 87 1.73 17.37 -10.79
CA SER A 87 0.65 17.03 -11.71
C SER A 87 0.94 15.74 -12.47
N MET A 88 2.14 15.61 -13.02
CA MET A 88 2.53 14.38 -13.73
C MET A 88 2.51 13.16 -12.80
N GLN A 89 2.95 13.30 -11.55
CA GLN A 89 2.90 12.23 -10.55
C GLN A 89 1.46 11.76 -10.27
N LYS A 90 0.49 12.69 -10.19
CA LYS A 90 -0.94 12.39 -10.00
C LYS A 90 -1.55 11.71 -11.22
N ASP A 91 -1.32 12.29 -12.40
CA ASP A 91 -1.83 11.75 -13.66
C ASP A 91 -1.26 10.34 -13.92
N PHE A 92 0.01 10.15 -13.59
CA PHE A 92 0.69 8.86 -13.70
C PHE A 92 0.04 7.81 -12.81
N ILE A 93 -0.14 8.05 -11.51
CA ILE A 93 -0.65 7.02 -10.59
C ILE A 93 -2.11 6.69 -10.87
N ASP A 94 -2.90 7.69 -11.27
CA ASP A 94 -4.29 7.47 -11.69
C ASP A 94 -4.37 6.65 -12.98
N LEU A 95 -3.54 6.96 -13.98
CA LEU A 95 -3.44 6.21 -15.23
C LEU A 95 -2.99 4.77 -15.00
N LEU A 96 -2.04 4.55 -14.10
CA LEU A 96 -1.54 3.23 -13.73
C LEU A 96 -2.66 2.36 -13.13
N GLY A 97 -3.48 2.91 -12.22
CA GLY A 97 -4.67 2.24 -11.70
C GLY A 97 -5.72 1.97 -12.78
N ARG A 98 -6.02 2.94 -13.66
CA ARG A 98 -7.01 2.77 -14.74
C ARG A 98 -6.61 1.68 -15.73
N LEU A 99 -5.35 1.67 -16.18
CA LEU A 99 -4.86 0.71 -17.17
C LEU A 99 -4.68 -0.71 -16.60
N SER A 100 -4.57 -0.85 -15.28
CA SER A 100 -4.60 -2.13 -14.58
C SER A 100 -6.02 -2.57 -14.18
N GLY A 101 -7.03 -1.75 -14.47
CA GLY A 101 -8.44 -2.14 -14.40
C GLY A 101 -9.15 -1.79 -13.10
N LYS A 102 -8.69 -0.79 -12.35
CA LYS A 102 -9.43 -0.24 -11.20
C LYS A 102 -10.85 0.20 -11.61
N PRO A 103 -11.83 0.22 -10.68
CA PRO A 103 -13.16 0.73 -10.97
C PRO A 103 -13.13 2.17 -11.47
N ALA A 104 -13.97 2.52 -12.46
CA ALA A 104 -14.04 3.87 -13.01
C ALA A 104 -14.49 4.93 -11.99
N THR A 105 -15.10 4.50 -10.88
CA THR A 105 -15.51 5.35 -9.75
C THR A 105 -14.37 5.63 -8.77
N SER A 106 -13.24 4.92 -8.87
CA SER A 106 -12.10 5.05 -7.97
C SER A 106 -11.10 6.08 -8.50
N GLY A 107 -10.93 7.17 -7.77
CA GLY A 107 -10.04 8.30 -8.09
C GLY A 107 -8.68 8.24 -7.38
N ILE A 108 -8.13 9.43 -7.12
CA ILE A 108 -6.94 9.63 -6.29
C ILE A 108 -7.40 9.90 -4.86
N HIS A 109 -6.69 9.34 -3.88
CA HIS A 109 -7.01 9.47 -2.47
C HIS A 109 -6.89 10.92 -1.97
N ILE A 110 -7.73 11.28 -1.01
CA ILE A 110 -7.59 12.49 -0.19
C ILE A 110 -7.27 12.03 1.23
N HIS A 111 -6.18 12.52 1.82
CA HIS A 111 -5.75 12.04 3.14
C HIS A 111 -6.80 12.36 4.24
N PRO A 112 -7.16 11.42 5.13
CA PRO A 112 -8.23 11.62 6.11
C PRO A 112 -7.98 12.76 7.10
N LEU A 113 -6.75 12.95 7.55
CA LEU A 113 -6.40 14.07 8.43
C LEU A 113 -6.30 15.39 7.64
N LEU A 114 -7.34 16.23 7.73
CA LEU A 114 -7.53 17.49 6.99
C LEU A 114 -6.39 18.51 7.18
N GLU A 115 -6.06 19.21 6.09
CA GLU A 115 -4.92 20.10 5.96
C GLU A 115 -5.21 21.52 6.45
N GLY A 116 -4.74 21.82 7.66
CA GLY A 116 -4.63 23.21 8.15
C GLY A 116 -3.32 23.51 8.90
N LYS A 117 -2.58 22.49 9.35
CA LYS A 117 -1.33 22.63 10.15
C LYS A 117 -0.30 21.50 9.95
N ARG A 118 -0.42 20.73 8.86
CA ARG A 118 0.58 19.75 8.36
C ARG A 118 1.57 20.44 7.42
N ASP A 119 2.65 19.75 7.05
CA ASP A 119 3.35 20.14 5.81
C ASP A 119 2.34 19.86 4.68
N VAL A 120 1.86 20.92 4.05
CA VAL A 120 0.72 20.90 3.12
C VAL A 120 1.18 20.32 1.77
N GLY A 121 0.38 19.46 1.15
CA GLY A 121 0.60 19.06 -0.23
C GLY A 121 0.54 20.29 -1.12
N ILE A 122 1.58 20.59 -1.89
CA ILE A 122 1.61 21.75 -2.78
C ILE A 122 1.75 21.27 -4.22
N ASN A 123 0.89 21.79 -5.10
CA ASN A 123 0.93 21.53 -6.53
C ASN A 123 2.04 22.34 -7.22
N ASP A 124 2.18 22.16 -8.53
CA ASP A 124 3.22 22.83 -9.33
C ASP A 124 3.04 24.36 -9.40
N ALA A 125 1.83 24.87 -9.15
CA ALA A 125 1.52 26.31 -9.12
C ALA A 125 1.76 26.97 -7.75
N GLY A 126 2.03 26.17 -6.71
CA GLY A 126 2.21 26.66 -5.34
C GLY A 126 0.95 26.63 -4.48
N ASP A 127 -0.17 26.12 -5.00
CA ASP A 127 -1.42 25.98 -4.26
C ASP A 127 -1.51 24.66 -3.50
N VAL A 128 -2.38 24.62 -2.49
CA VAL A 128 -2.71 23.41 -1.72
C VAL A 128 -3.33 22.35 -2.61
N ASP A 129 -2.92 21.09 -2.44
CA ASP A 129 -3.47 19.93 -3.15
C ASP A 129 -3.67 18.75 -2.21
N ASP A 130 -4.92 18.53 -1.81
CA ASP A 130 -5.34 17.49 -0.86
C ASP A 130 -5.07 16.05 -1.34
N HIS A 131 -4.72 15.87 -2.62
CA HIS A 131 -4.35 14.58 -3.19
C HIS A 131 -2.87 14.23 -2.99
N ILE A 132 -2.08 15.16 -2.44
CA ILE A 132 -0.65 14.99 -2.19
C ILE A 132 -0.39 14.94 -0.69
N SER A 133 0.07 13.80 -0.21
CA SER A 133 0.57 13.66 1.15
C SER A 133 2.06 13.99 1.22
N VAL A 134 2.44 14.93 2.09
CA VAL A 134 3.85 15.21 2.38
C VAL A 134 4.37 14.26 3.46
N ILE A 135 5.25 13.34 3.06
CA ILE A 135 5.87 12.37 3.97
C ILE A 135 7.13 13.00 4.56
N SER A 136 7.03 13.52 5.78
CA SER A 136 8.05 14.37 6.42
C SER A 136 8.50 13.81 7.77
N SER A 137 9.82 13.64 7.96
CA SER A 137 10.37 13.23 9.26
C SER A 137 10.14 14.28 10.35
N LYS A 138 10.10 15.56 9.99
CA LYS A 138 9.76 16.66 10.92
C LYS A 138 8.31 16.55 11.38
N LEU A 139 7.38 16.28 10.46
CA LEU A 139 5.97 16.07 10.79
C LEU A 139 5.77 14.81 11.63
N SER A 140 6.42 13.70 11.27
CA SER A 140 6.39 12.45 12.04
C SER A 140 6.83 12.66 13.50
N ARG A 141 7.91 13.42 13.73
CA ARG A 141 8.35 13.80 15.09
C ARG A 141 7.33 14.67 15.82
N LYS A 142 6.77 15.69 15.16
CA LYS A 142 5.74 16.58 15.73
C LYS A 142 4.48 15.80 16.14
N LEU A 143 4.15 14.77 15.37
CA LEU A 143 3.01 13.88 15.62
C LEU A 143 3.38 12.66 16.47
N HIS A 144 4.58 12.58 17.05
CA HIS A 144 5.08 11.42 17.81
C HIS A 144 4.76 10.07 17.16
N LEU A 145 4.76 10.01 15.82
CA LEU A 145 4.51 8.78 15.05
C LEU A 145 5.75 7.88 15.03
N ALA A 146 6.88 8.40 15.49
CA ALA A 146 8.11 7.66 15.70
C ALA A 146 8.66 7.95 17.09
N SER A 147 9.09 6.89 17.79
CA SER A 147 9.76 6.97 19.09
C SER A 147 10.89 5.96 19.15
N ARG A 148 12.04 6.36 19.71
CA ARG A 148 13.17 5.44 19.96
C ARG A 148 12.84 4.35 20.99
N TYR A 149 11.76 4.54 21.75
CA TYR A 149 11.30 3.59 22.76
C TYR A 149 10.21 2.63 22.24
N THR A 150 9.85 2.74 20.96
CA THR A 150 8.91 1.83 20.29
C THR A 150 9.65 1.02 19.24
N PHE A 151 9.31 -0.25 19.09
CA PHE A 151 9.87 -1.08 18.03
C PHE A 151 9.52 -0.50 16.65
N ALA A 152 10.53 -0.39 15.78
CA ALA A 152 10.34 0.09 14.40
C ALA A 152 9.37 -0.78 13.59
N SER A 153 9.21 -2.05 13.97
CA SER A 153 8.22 -2.96 13.38
C SER A 153 6.78 -2.45 13.48
N LYS A 154 6.46 -1.55 14.42
CA LYS A 154 5.15 -0.92 14.51
C LYS A 154 4.81 -0.07 13.27
N GLY A 155 5.80 0.35 12.49
CA GLY A 155 5.57 1.16 11.29
C GLY A 155 5.25 0.37 10.02
N TRP A 156 5.20 -0.97 10.07
CA TRP A 156 4.83 -1.79 8.91
C TRP A 156 3.34 -1.64 8.58
N HIS A 157 3.05 -1.37 7.31
CA HIS A 157 1.67 -1.23 6.82
C HIS A 157 1.57 -1.40 5.30
N SER A 158 0.36 -1.67 4.83
CA SER A 158 -0.12 -1.31 3.49
C SER A 158 -0.95 -0.03 3.56
N ASP A 159 -0.90 0.85 2.56
CA ASP A 159 -1.61 2.14 2.67
C ASP A 159 -3.14 2.00 2.66
N MET A 160 -3.79 2.76 3.53
CA MET A 160 -5.25 3.00 3.54
C MET A 160 -6.13 1.74 3.63
N THR A 161 -5.65 0.67 4.28
CA THR A 161 -6.44 -0.57 4.45
C THR A 161 -7.69 -0.39 5.31
N PHE A 162 -7.79 0.71 6.06
CA PHE A 162 -8.97 1.09 6.83
C PHE A 162 -10.11 1.69 6.00
N GLU A 163 -9.88 1.95 4.70
CA GLU A 163 -10.92 2.40 3.77
C GLU A 163 -11.68 1.19 3.21
N HIS A 164 -12.96 1.38 2.87
CA HIS A 164 -13.79 0.34 2.24
C HIS A 164 -13.30 -0.02 0.83
N VAL A 165 -12.87 1.00 0.08
CA VAL A 165 -12.14 0.86 -1.18
C VAL A 165 -10.72 1.34 -0.91
N PRO A 166 -9.76 0.46 -0.57
CA PRO A 166 -8.39 0.83 -0.22
C PRO A 166 -7.53 1.13 -1.46
N SER A 167 -6.29 1.54 -1.23
CA SER A 167 -5.35 1.88 -2.31
C SER A 167 -5.01 0.66 -3.17
N ASP A 168 -4.95 0.86 -4.50
CA ASP A 168 -4.26 -0.07 -5.41
C ASP A 168 -2.76 0.22 -5.42
N TYR A 169 -2.35 1.42 -5.85
CA TYR A 169 -0.96 1.81 -5.97
C TYR A 169 -0.67 3.13 -5.27
N ALA A 170 0.58 3.29 -4.87
CA ALA A 170 1.11 4.56 -4.41
C ALA A 170 2.44 4.89 -5.10
N ILE A 171 2.69 6.18 -5.27
CA ILE A 171 3.93 6.74 -5.82
C ILE A 171 4.50 7.74 -4.83
N LEU A 172 5.77 7.59 -4.47
CA LEU A 172 6.50 8.51 -3.59
C LEU A 172 7.73 9.04 -4.32
N LYS A 173 7.81 10.37 -4.48
CA LYS A 173 9.01 11.08 -4.95
C LYS A 173 9.71 11.77 -3.79
N MET A 174 10.99 11.49 -3.59
CA MET A 174 11.79 12.13 -2.55
C MET A 174 12.27 13.52 -2.98
N ARG A 175 12.08 14.52 -2.11
CA ARG A 175 12.49 15.93 -2.35
C ARG A 175 13.68 16.34 -1.50
N LYS A 176 13.74 15.83 -0.27
CA LYS A 176 14.87 16.00 0.64
C LYS A 176 15.22 14.65 1.24
N VAL A 177 16.49 14.30 1.20
CA VAL A 177 17.01 13.04 1.73
C VAL A 177 18.19 13.37 2.67
N PRO A 178 18.26 12.76 3.87
CA PRO A 178 19.40 12.94 4.75
C PRO A 178 20.67 12.26 4.18
N PRO A 179 21.88 12.68 4.59
CA PRO A 179 23.12 12.00 4.19
C PRO A 179 23.17 10.50 4.57
N THR A 180 22.49 10.13 5.67
CA THR A 180 22.38 8.74 6.15
C THR A 180 21.00 8.48 6.77
N GLY A 181 20.59 7.21 6.79
CA GLY A 181 19.29 6.76 7.27
C GLY A 181 18.11 7.25 6.42
N GLY A 182 16.91 7.03 6.94
CA GLY A 182 15.66 7.43 6.27
C GLY A 182 15.31 6.60 5.05
N ASP A 183 15.74 5.35 5.03
CA ASP A 183 15.42 4.40 3.98
C ASP A 183 13.96 3.96 4.11
N THR A 184 13.47 3.24 3.09
CA THR A 184 12.19 2.54 3.17
C THR A 184 12.44 1.07 2.91
N ILE A 185 11.73 0.21 3.66
CA ILE A 185 11.75 -1.24 3.51
C ILE A 185 10.38 -1.67 3.01
N TRP A 186 10.34 -2.60 2.07
CA TRP A 186 9.12 -3.26 1.58
C TRP A 186 9.20 -4.76 1.83
N ALA A 187 8.04 -5.41 1.89
CA ALA A 187 7.87 -6.84 2.11
C ALA A 187 6.78 -7.39 1.20
N SER A 188 6.98 -8.60 0.67
CA SER A 188 6.04 -9.26 -0.24
C SER A 188 4.95 -10.02 0.53
N GLY A 189 3.70 -9.60 0.37
CA GLY A 189 2.53 -10.32 0.90
C GLY A 189 2.26 -11.64 0.17
N TYR A 190 2.70 -11.77 -1.09
CA TYR A 190 2.69 -13.03 -1.83
C TYR A 190 3.62 -14.05 -1.17
N GLU A 191 4.85 -13.66 -0.88
CA GLU A 191 5.83 -14.57 -0.26
C GLU A 191 5.44 -14.92 1.17
N MET A 192 4.76 -14.02 1.89
CA MET A 192 4.15 -14.36 3.17
C MET A 192 3.11 -15.48 3.03
N TYR A 193 2.26 -15.43 2.00
CA TYR A 193 1.26 -16.47 1.74
C TYR A 193 1.90 -17.79 1.27
N ASP A 194 2.85 -17.71 0.33
CA ASP A 194 3.52 -18.87 -0.28
C ASP A 194 4.35 -19.70 0.72
N ARG A 195 4.78 -19.11 1.85
CA ARG A 195 5.52 -19.83 2.91
C ARG A 195 4.63 -20.55 3.91
N LEU A 196 3.33 -20.26 3.90
CA LEU A 196 2.40 -20.92 4.79
C LEU A 196 2.14 -22.34 4.31
N SER A 197 2.12 -23.29 5.23
CA SER A 197 1.64 -24.64 4.91
C SER A 197 0.22 -24.59 4.36
N ALA A 198 -0.12 -25.49 3.43
CA ALA A 198 -1.44 -25.55 2.82
C ALA A 198 -2.63 -25.58 3.83
N PRO A 199 -2.55 -26.24 5.00
CA PRO A 199 -3.59 -26.12 6.03
C PRO A 199 -3.77 -24.70 6.57
N TYR A 200 -2.66 -23.97 6.78
CA TYR A 200 -2.70 -22.58 7.26
C TYR A 200 -3.23 -21.64 6.18
N GLN A 201 -2.87 -21.86 4.92
CA GLN A 201 -3.44 -21.12 3.79
C GLN A 201 -4.97 -21.26 3.76
N ARG A 202 -5.50 -22.50 3.77
CA ARG A 202 -6.95 -22.75 3.80
C ARG A 202 -7.64 -22.15 5.02
N PHE A 203 -6.98 -22.20 6.17
CA PHE A 203 -7.50 -21.59 7.39
C PHE A 203 -7.64 -20.07 7.23
N LEU A 204 -6.60 -19.38 6.79
CA LEU A 204 -6.60 -17.92 6.63
C LEU A 204 -7.49 -17.42 5.47
N GLU A 205 -7.67 -18.22 4.42
CA GLU A 205 -8.59 -17.91 3.32
C GLU A 205 -10.06 -17.79 3.76
N GLY A 206 -10.42 -18.41 4.88
CA GLY A 206 -11.76 -18.30 5.47
C GLY A 206 -11.95 -17.12 6.42
N LEU A 207 -10.91 -16.31 6.67
CA LEU A 207 -10.94 -15.25 7.68
C LEU A 207 -11.06 -13.86 7.07
N THR A 208 -11.73 -12.99 7.80
CA THR A 208 -11.75 -11.54 7.59
C THR A 208 -11.10 -10.83 8.77
N ALA A 209 -10.55 -9.65 8.51
CA ALA A 209 -9.88 -8.82 9.48
C ALA A 209 -10.58 -7.47 9.59
N LYS A 210 -10.75 -6.98 10.82
CA LYS A 210 -11.15 -5.60 11.09
C LYS A 210 -9.93 -4.70 10.99
N HIS A 211 -9.82 -4.00 9.88
CA HIS A 211 -8.79 -2.98 9.67
C HIS A 211 -9.19 -1.67 10.34
N ALA A 212 -8.27 -1.11 11.10
CA ALA A 212 -8.45 0.18 11.76
C ALA A 212 -7.12 0.93 11.81
N ASN A 213 -7.19 2.26 11.95
CA ASN A 213 -5.99 3.07 12.20
C ASN A 213 -6.17 3.91 13.48
N PRO A 214 -5.99 3.30 14.67
CA PRO A 214 -6.16 4.00 15.93
C PRO A 214 -5.15 5.15 16.10
N ASP A 215 -3.99 5.08 15.45
CA ASP A 215 -2.97 6.13 15.49
C ASP A 215 -3.45 7.42 14.80
N PHE A 216 -4.26 7.33 13.74
CA PHE A 216 -4.83 8.50 13.09
C PHE A 216 -5.89 9.18 13.97
N GLN A 217 -6.75 8.40 14.61
CA GLN A 217 -7.73 8.92 15.58
C GLN A 217 -7.03 9.59 16.77
N ALA A 218 -6.03 8.91 17.34
CA ALA A 218 -5.25 9.43 18.44
C ALA A 218 -4.46 10.70 18.05
N ALA A 219 -3.87 10.71 16.86
CA ALA A 219 -3.18 11.88 16.33
C ALA A 219 -4.15 13.04 16.15
N ALA A 220 -5.34 12.81 15.56
CA ALA A 220 -6.39 13.80 15.38
C ALA A 220 -6.79 14.44 16.71
N ALA A 221 -7.14 13.61 17.70
CA ALA A 221 -7.54 14.06 19.01
C ALA A 221 -6.45 14.88 19.73
N ARG A 222 -5.18 14.45 19.64
CA ARG A 222 -4.07 15.13 20.35
C ARG A 222 -3.78 16.51 19.80
N VAL A 223 -3.92 16.71 18.49
CA VAL A 223 -3.51 17.96 17.82
C VAL A 223 -4.69 18.81 17.34
N GLY A 224 -5.92 18.33 17.57
CA GLY A 224 -7.16 18.98 17.16
C GLY A 224 -7.37 18.97 15.65
N PHE A 225 -7.00 17.88 14.96
CA PHE A 225 -7.36 17.71 13.55
C PHE A 225 -8.75 17.10 13.42
N GLU A 226 -9.47 17.52 12.39
CA GLU A 226 -10.70 16.86 11.97
C GLU A 226 -10.39 15.79 10.91
N ILE A 227 -11.11 14.67 10.99
CA ILE A 227 -11.11 13.66 9.94
C ILE A 227 -12.04 14.14 8.82
N HIS A 228 -11.54 14.15 7.58
CA HIS A 228 -12.28 14.51 6.37
C HIS A 228 -13.55 13.66 6.28
N PRO A 229 -14.75 14.24 6.44
CA PRO A 229 -15.98 13.47 6.55
C PRO A 229 -16.51 12.99 5.19
N GLY A 230 -16.14 13.69 4.11
CA GLY A 230 -16.58 13.39 2.75
C GLY A 230 -15.75 12.30 2.05
N PRO A 231 -16.06 12.02 0.78
CA PRO A 231 -15.39 10.99 -0.02
C PRO A 231 -13.87 11.20 -0.12
N ARG A 232 -13.10 10.14 0.13
CA ARG A 232 -11.63 10.13 0.05
C ARG A 232 -11.14 9.31 -1.14
N GLY A 233 -11.49 9.75 -2.34
CA GLY A 233 -11.11 9.09 -3.60
C GLY A 233 -12.06 7.97 -4.06
N ALA A 234 -13.03 7.56 -3.24
CA ALA A 234 -14.14 6.69 -3.62
C ALA A 234 -15.41 7.11 -2.86
N ALA A 235 -16.60 6.83 -3.43
CA ALA A 235 -17.87 7.23 -2.83
C ALA A 235 -18.16 6.49 -1.51
N GLU A 236 -17.63 5.28 -1.38
CA GLU A 236 -17.71 4.41 -0.21
C GLU A 236 -16.77 4.86 0.92
N ASN A 237 -15.71 5.60 0.59
CA ASN A 237 -14.70 6.05 1.55
C ASN A 237 -15.11 7.36 2.21
N VAL A 238 -16.15 7.29 3.04
CA VAL A 238 -16.74 8.41 3.78
C VAL A 238 -16.68 8.15 5.27
N GLY A 239 -17.14 9.11 6.07
CA GLY A 239 -17.23 8.95 7.53
C GLY A 239 -15.88 9.10 8.22
N GLN A 240 -15.91 9.08 9.55
CA GLN A 240 -14.76 9.43 10.38
C GLN A 240 -14.18 8.26 11.14
N ASP A 241 -14.82 7.09 11.14
CA ASP A 241 -14.39 5.96 11.98
C ASP A 241 -13.09 5.33 11.49
N LEU A 242 -12.85 5.36 10.16
CA LEU A 242 -11.66 4.77 9.52
C LEU A 242 -11.51 3.29 9.91
N ILE A 243 -12.56 2.52 9.63
CA ILE A 243 -12.65 1.08 9.90
C ILE A 243 -13.24 0.39 8.67
N ALA A 244 -12.65 -0.73 8.27
CA ALA A 244 -13.16 -1.59 7.21
C ALA A 244 -12.88 -3.06 7.51
N ASN A 245 -13.72 -3.96 7.01
CA ASN A 245 -13.48 -5.41 7.10
C ASN A 245 -13.05 -5.94 5.74
N HIS A 246 -11.91 -6.63 5.69
CA HIS A 246 -11.36 -7.19 4.45
C HIS A 246 -10.93 -8.64 4.66
N PRO A 247 -10.85 -9.46 3.60
CA PRO A 247 -10.26 -10.79 3.67
C PRO A 247 -8.80 -10.76 4.15
N VAL A 248 -8.41 -11.68 5.03
CA VAL A 248 -7.00 -11.83 5.46
C VAL A 248 -6.11 -12.27 4.31
N VAL A 249 -6.64 -13.14 3.45
CA VAL A 249 -6.05 -13.50 2.16
C VAL A 249 -6.90 -12.88 1.08
N ARG A 250 -6.30 -12.09 0.20
CA ARG A 250 -6.98 -11.49 -0.95
C ARG A 250 -6.34 -11.90 -2.26
N THR A 251 -7.09 -11.74 -3.35
CA THR A 251 -6.58 -11.85 -4.72
C THR A 251 -6.15 -10.48 -5.22
N ASN A 252 -4.98 -10.39 -5.83
CA ASN A 252 -4.59 -9.21 -6.61
C ASN A 252 -5.22 -9.32 -8.02
N PRO A 253 -6.08 -8.38 -8.45
CA PRO A 253 -6.81 -8.49 -9.72
C PRO A 253 -5.92 -8.38 -10.95
N VAL A 254 -4.67 -7.91 -10.81
CA VAL A 254 -3.73 -7.76 -11.93
C VAL A 254 -3.00 -9.06 -12.20
N THR A 255 -2.51 -9.71 -11.14
CA THR A 255 -1.70 -10.93 -11.23
C THR A 255 -2.54 -12.21 -11.09
N GLY A 256 -3.71 -12.12 -10.46
CA GLY A 256 -4.50 -13.28 -10.06
C GLY A 256 -3.89 -14.06 -8.89
N TRP A 257 -2.92 -13.50 -8.18
CA TRP A 257 -2.22 -14.17 -7.08
C TRP A 257 -2.82 -13.85 -5.71
N LYS A 258 -2.74 -14.82 -4.80
CA LYS A 258 -3.13 -14.69 -3.40
C LYS A 258 -2.04 -14.01 -2.57
N SER A 259 -2.43 -13.07 -1.72
CA SER A 259 -1.55 -12.34 -0.81
C SER A 259 -2.17 -12.23 0.57
N ILE A 260 -1.35 -12.26 1.62
CA ILE A 260 -1.76 -11.77 2.95
C ILE A 260 -2.04 -10.26 2.85
N TYR A 261 -3.10 -9.79 3.52
CA TYR A 261 -3.56 -8.40 3.47
C TYR A 261 -3.79 -7.82 4.86
N GLY A 262 -2.96 -6.84 5.22
CA GLY A 262 -2.91 -6.30 6.56
C GLY A 262 -2.10 -7.17 7.52
N ALA A 263 -1.44 -6.52 8.47
CA ALA A 263 -0.66 -7.15 9.53
C ALA A 263 -0.45 -6.14 10.66
N LEU A 264 -0.05 -6.65 11.83
CA LEU A 264 0.38 -5.83 12.96
C LEU A 264 -0.68 -4.78 13.33
N ASN A 265 -0.28 -3.51 13.49
CA ASN A 265 -1.11 -2.44 14.03
C ASN A 265 -2.27 -2.02 13.11
N GLN A 266 -2.35 -2.55 11.89
CA GLN A 266 -3.47 -2.27 10.99
C GLN A 266 -4.70 -3.13 11.28
N ILE A 267 -4.52 -4.26 11.95
CA ILE A 267 -5.61 -5.19 12.25
C ILE A 267 -5.93 -5.14 13.73
N GLU A 268 -7.18 -4.85 14.05
CA GLU A 268 -7.68 -4.87 15.42
C GLU A 268 -8.02 -6.31 15.85
N GLN A 269 -8.68 -7.07 14.98
CA GLN A 269 -9.15 -8.43 15.25
C GLN A 269 -9.37 -9.22 13.95
N LEU A 270 -9.22 -10.55 14.02
CA LEU A 270 -9.73 -11.51 13.05
C LEU A 270 -11.16 -11.90 13.42
N ASN A 271 -12.13 -11.60 12.56
CA ASN A 271 -13.55 -11.51 12.92
C ASN A 271 -14.16 -12.87 13.30
N GLU A 272 -13.67 -13.95 12.71
CA GLU A 272 -14.20 -15.30 12.90
C GLU A 272 -13.51 -16.06 14.05
N LEU A 273 -12.51 -15.45 14.70
CA LEU A 273 -11.73 -16.08 15.78
C LEU A 273 -12.08 -15.48 17.14
N ALA A 274 -11.95 -16.30 18.19
CA ALA A 274 -11.98 -15.78 19.55
C ALA A 274 -10.83 -14.77 19.77
N PRO A 275 -10.96 -13.80 20.68
CA PRO A 275 -9.95 -12.76 20.87
C PRO A 275 -8.52 -13.28 21.07
N GLN A 276 -8.35 -14.35 21.86
CA GLN A 276 -7.05 -14.97 22.11
C GLN A 276 -6.47 -15.65 20.86
N GLU A 277 -7.31 -16.36 20.10
CA GLU A 277 -6.91 -17.00 18.84
C GLU A 277 -6.50 -15.94 17.80
N SER A 278 -7.28 -14.86 17.70
CA SER A 278 -6.96 -13.71 16.86
C SER A 278 -5.60 -13.11 17.23
N GLU A 279 -5.33 -12.87 18.51
CA GLU A 279 -4.04 -12.34 18.98
C GLU A 279 -2.87 -13.25 18.60
N GLU A 280 -3.02 -14.57 18.80
CA GLU A 280 -1.97 -15.54 18.48
C GLU A 280 -1.67 -15.60 16.98
N VAL A 281 -2.70 -15.62 16.13
CA VAL A 281 -2.55 -15.65 14.68
C VAL A 281 -1.93 -14.34 14.18
N LEU A 282 -2.41 -13.19 14.65
CA LEU A 282 -1.85 -11.89 14.27
C LEU A 282 -0.40 -11.72 14.71
N ARG A 283 -0.03 -12.25 15.89
CA ARG A 283 1.36 -12.30 16.35
C ARG A 283 2.23 -13.13 15.41
N TYR A 284 1.74 -14.29 14.97
CA TYR A 284 2.47 -15.13 14.02
C TYR A 284 2.64 -14.45 12.65
N LEU A 285 1.58 -13.86 12.09
CA LEU A 285 1.66 -13.09 10.84
C LEU A 285 2.63 -11.90 10.95
N GLY A 286 2.63 -11.22 12.09
CA GLY A 286 3.60 -10.17 12.40
C GLY A 286 5.03 -10.68 12.42
N GLN A 287 5.29 -11.85 13.02
CA GLN A 287 6.61 -12.48 13.02
C GLN A 287 7.04 -12.92 11.62
N LEU A 288 6.12 -13.45 10.79
CA LEU A 288 6.42 -13.76 9.40
C LEU A 288 6.91 -12.53 8.66
N LEU A 289 6.22 -11.39 8.82
CA LEU A 289 6.60 -10.13 8.20
C LEU A 289 7.96 -9.63 8.71
N THR A 290 8.22 -9.65 10.02
CA THR A 290 9.41 -9.01 10.59
C THR A 290 10.68 -9.88 10.57
N ASN A 291 10.54 -11.20 10.66
CA ASN A 291 11.69 -12.10 10.87
C ASN A 291 12.24 -12.68 9.57
N ASN A 292 11.42 -12.77 8.51
CA ASN A 292 11.86 -13.22 7.20
C ASN A 292 12.40 -12.01 6.42
N HIS A 293 13.70 -11.78 6.48
CA HIS A 293 14.36 -10.69 5.78
C HIS A 293 14.49 -10.95 4.27
N ASP A 294 14.33 -12.21 3.84
CA ASP A 294 14.41 -12.68 2.46
C ASP A 294 13.13 -12.44 1.64
N LEU A 295 12.01 -12.08 2.30
CA LEU A 295 10.81 -11.56 1.62
C LEU A 295 10.81 -10.03 1.50
N GLN A 296 11.88 -9.36 1.96
CA GLN A 296 11.98 -7.92 2.06
C GLN A 296 13.02 -7.33 1.10
N CYS A 297 12.80 -6.09 0.66
CA CYS A 297 13.85 -5.27 0.05
C CYS A 297 13.94 -3.91 0.75
N ARG A 298 15.16 -3.37 0.86
CA ARG A 298 15.41 -2.03 1.41
C ARG A 298 15.91 -1.12 0.30
N PHE A 299 15.30 0.05 0.19
CA PHE A 299 15.72 1.08 -0.77
C PHE A 299 16.36 2.27 -0.05
N LYS A 300 17.61 2.53 -0.39
CA LYS A 300 18.31 3.75 -0.01
C LYS A 300 17.96 4.86 -1.00
N TRP A 301 17.35 5.91 -0.50
CA TRP A 301 16.89 7.04 -1.30
C TRP A 301 18.04 7.94 -1.75
N GLY A 302 17.92 8.44 -2.97
CA GLY A 302 18.56 9.65 -3.49
C GLY A 302 17.55 10.79 -3.66
N VAL A 303 18.04 12.01 -3.91
CA VAL A 303 17.18 13.15 -4.22
C VAL A 303 16.50 12.92 -5.57
N ASP A 304 15.20 13.19 -5.64
CA ASP A 304 14.33 12.96 -6.79
C ASP A 304 14.14 11.50 -7.20
N ASP A 305 14.60 10.55 -6.40
CA ASP A 305 14.25 9.15 -6.60
C ASP A 305 12.76 8.91 -6.35
N VAL A 306 12.22 7.93 -7.06
CA VAL A 306 10.81 7.53 -7.00
C VAL A 306 10.69 6.05 -6.70
N ALA A 307 9.74 5.69 -5.84
CA ALA A 307 9.22 4.33 -5.76
C ALA A 307 7.74 4.31 -6.09
N ILE A 308 7.30 3.25 -6.78
CA ILE A 308 5.89 2.94 -7.03
C ILE A 308 5.65 1.52 -6.52
N TRP A 309 4.63 1.32 -5.71
CA TRP A 309 4.32 0.00 -5.15
C TRP A 309 2.84 -0.32 -5.20
N ASP A 310 2.53 -1.61 -5.18
CA ASP A 310 1.17 -2.16 -5.16
C ASP A 310 0.77 -2.47 -3.71
N ASN A 311 -0.13 -1.66 -3.15
CA ASN A 311 -0.62 -1.81 -1.78
C ASN A 311 -1.49 -3.05 -1.59
N ARG A 312 -2.00 -3.67 -2.66
CA ARG A 312 -2.84 -4.87 -2.57
C ARG A 312 -2.04 -6.09 -2.14
N SER A 313 -0.72 -6.08 -2.31
CA SER A 313 0.13 -7.25 -2.05
C SER A 313 1.52 -6.95 -1.50
N SER A 314 1.73 -5.73 -1.00
CA SER A 314 2.98 -5.35 -0.35
C SER A 314 2.75 -4.61 0.96
N PHE A 315 3.71 -4.77 1.87
CA PHE A 315 3.83 -3.97 3.09
C PHE A 315 5.07 -3.10 2.98
N HIS A 316 5.09 -1.98 3.69
CA HIS A 316 6.25 -1.12 3.75
C HIS A 316 6.39 -0.39 5.09
N THR A 317 7.60 0.08 5.37
CA THR A 317 7.88 0.93 6.51
C THR A 317 9.07 1.86 6.24
N GLY A 318 8.98 3.11 6.70
CA GLY A 318 10.10 4.04 6.70
C GLY A 318 10.98 3.86 7.94
N THR A 319 12.29 3.83 7.78
CA THR A 319 13.20 3.71 8.92
C THR A 319 13.27 5.02 9.71
N SER A 320 13.26 4.91 11.04
CA SER A 320 13.29 6.07 11.95
C SER A 320 14.70 6.48 12.38
N ASP A 321 15.70 6.15 11.57
CA ASP A 321 17.14 6.40 11.79
C ASP A 321 17.62 7.73 11.17
N VAL A 322 16.70 8.68 10.94
CA VAL A 322 17.02 10.03 10.46
C VAL A 322 17.47 10.89 11.64
N ASP A 323 18.70 11.41 11.57
CA ASP A 323 19.22 12.36 12.57
C ASP A 323 18.29 13.59 12.71
N VAL A 324 18.11 14.07 13.93
CA VAL A 324 17.21 15.19 14.26
C VAL A 324 17.59 16.51 13.59
N THR A 325 18.87 16.69 13.25
CA THR A 325 19.41 17.86 12.52
C THR A 325 19.09 17.82 11.03
N HIS A 326 18.69 16.66 10.51
CA HIS A 326 18.34 16.47 9.11
C HIS A 326 16.83 16.31 8.90
N THR A 327 16.42 16.47 7.64
CA THR A 327 15.02 16.32 7.23
C THR A 327 14.92 15.36 6.05
N ARG A 328 13.95 14.46 6.13
CA ARG A 328 13.51 13.58 5.05
C ARG A 328 12.12 14.04 4.63
N THR A 329 11.94 14.38 3.37
CA THR A 329 10.65 14.85 2.84
C THR A 329 10.41 14.31 1.43
N GLY A 330 9.21 13.80 1.17
CA GLY A 330 8.78 13.40 -0.17
C GLY A 330 7.29 13.63 -0.37
N ASN A 331 6.88 13.69 -1.64
CA ASN A 331 5.48 13.86 -2.04
C ASN A 331 4.93 12.50 -2.44
N ARG A 332 3.80 12.11 -1.83
CA ARG A 332 3.10 10.87 -2.13
C ARG A 332 1.74 11.15 -2.76
N ALA A 333 1.45 10.48 -3.87
CA ALA A 333 0.11 10.38 -4.44
C ALA A 333 -0.32 8.91 -4.38
N VAL A 334 -1.62 8.68 -4.20
CA VAL A 334 -2.17 7.35 -3.93
C VAL A 334 -3.41 7.16 -4.81
N SER A 335 -3.43 6.13 -5.64
CA SER A 335 -4.62 5.72 -6.38
C SER A 335 -5.47 4.79 -5.51
N MET A 336 -6.80 4.89 -5.67
CA MET A 336 -7.77 4.00 -5.05
C MET A 336 -8.08 2.83 -5.97
N GLY A 337 -8.15 1.63 -5.42
CA GLY A 337 -8.41 0.42 -6.16
C GLY A 337 -9.86 -0.02 -6.10
N GLU A 338 -10.04 -1.29 -5.79
CA GLU A 338 -11.31 -1.99 -5.62
C GLU A 338 -11.51 -2.47 -4.18
N VAL A 339 -12.76 -2.79 -3.83
CA VAL A 339 -13.05 -3.51 -2.58
C VAL A 339 -12.29 -4.84 -2.59
N PRO A 340 -11.46 -5.15 -1.58
CA PRO A 340 -10.70 -6.39 -1.51
C PRO A 340 -11.61 -7.62 -1.53
N TYR A 341 -11.16 -8.65 -2.25
CA TYR A 341 -11.87 -9.90 -2.38
C TYR A 341 -10.89 -11.06 -2.46
N LEU A 342 -11.37 -12.26 -2.18
CA LEU A 342 -10.69 -13.51 -2.46
C LEU A 342 -11.45 -14.24 -3.57
N ASP A 343 -10.78 -14.51 -4.68
CA ASP A 343 -11.27 -15.46 -5.69
C ASP A 343 -10.80 -16.87 -5.29
N PRO A 344 -11.71 -17.81 -5.00
CA PRO A 344 -11.35 -19.19 -4.67
C PRO A 344 -10.54 -19.90 -5.77
N MET A 345 -10.64 -19.44 -7.02
CA MET A 345 -9.91 -19.98 -8.17
C MET A 345 -8.54 -19.31 -8.40
N SER A 346 -8.21 -18.26 -7.64
CA SER A 346 -6.89 -17.65 -7.68
C SER A 346 -5.82 -18.59 -7.13
N THR A 347 -4.56 -18.35 -7.50
CA THR A 347 -3.44 -19.23 -7.17
C THR A 347 -2.43 -18.52 -6.28
N SER A 348 -1.56 -19.28 -5.64
CA SER A 348 -0.33 -18.76 -5.06
C SER A 348 0.58 -18.17 -6.16
N ARG A 349 1.52 -17.28 -5.80
CA ARG A 349 2.50 -16.78 -6.79
C ARG A 349 3.40 -17.92 -7.28
N ARG A 350 3.94 -18.73 -6.36
CA ARG A 350 4.75 -19.91 -6.70
C ARG A 350 4.02 -20.89 -7.61
N GLU A 351 2.76 -21.19 -7.33
CA GLU A 351 1.93 -22.05 -8.18
C GLU A 351 1.80 -21.47 -9.60
N ALA A 352 1.49 -20.18 -9.72
CA ALA A 352 1.34 -19.50 -11.02
C ALA A 352 2.64 -19.44 -11.82
N LEU A 353 3.78 -19.35 -11.14
CA LEU A 353 5.11 -19.31 -11.76
C LEU A 353 5.71 -20.71 -12.01
N GLY A 354 5.03 -21.79 -11.58
CA GLY A 354 5.55 -23.15 -11.70
C GLY A 354 6.76 -23.42 -10.80
N GLU A 355 6.94 -22.63 -9.75
CA GLU A 355 7.99 -22.79 -8.75
C GLU A 355 7.48 -23.77 -7.69
N ALA A 356 7.65 -25.08 -7.91
CA ALA A 356 7.31 -26.09 -6.90
C ALA A 356 8.18 -25.94 -5.64
N GLU A 357 7.60 -26.28 -4.47
CA GLU A 357 8.29 -26.30 -3.16
C GLU A 357 9.55 -27.17 -3.14
#